data_AF-A0AAV2HRY1-F1
#
_entry.id   AF-A0AAV2HRY1-F1
#
_cell.length_a   1.000
_cell.length_b   1.000
_cell.length_c   1.000
_cell.angle_alpha   90.00
_cell.angle_beta   90.00
_cell.angle_gamma   90.00
#
_symmetry.space_group_name_H-M   'P 1'
#
loop_
_entity.id
_entity.type
_entity.pdbx_description
1 polymer ?
#
loop_
_entity_poly.entity_id
_entity_poly.type
_entity_poly.pdbx_seq_one_letter_code
_entity_poly.pdbx_strand_id
1 'polypeptide(L)'
;MFLYTMGCTTSHEHSWTKVSPEFALTLSISGDQVSALNEVNLLLQDENLQRTFVVRDDTKNAFPPFPDSIPSNTSKQQQQPLGAKAKGSHSQATGYSGHSFSDFSDASYSYATSTQEEYEDILYSLPPGQVYQDPEFPANNEALYLNPRQQVFGDIQWLRPQEILGDKFYPEFVIDGVTQGDIRQGILGDCWFLSSCAAVSKRKKIMSKIIPKNQALSGPQYKGVVRFFFWRFGQWVQVIIDDRLPTVKRKLIFGRCTHPREFWVPLIEKAYAKLYGCYEALGGGITMDALVDLTGGLAERFELVEHDPSLFRFIHTARRAGGFIACSRKGDWRLSNVADPNGLIPGHAYTIINTLVVNFLCISSMLKFIFQWNYALLKHKMGEEKMVCIRNPWGDGAKWKGSWSDHDVNWQWVDEDVRESILGKLDSAEFWMSFRDFYHQFGEVTICHLSPDFDGDVKNLFILFYFFTFSPGHTEMIWGEWILGKTAGGSRNNLNKFATNDQYLLSLTDMRMNDFASESKQNIVISLMQEHRQISKNVKPMMYQIGFFLYQTSERLYKLPLQYFRFNSEYAKTSFFINYREVSGRFELDPGCYVIIPSTFIEDCPSHFLLRVFGEKRFSLKGPLLSR
;
A
#
# COMPACT_ATOMS: atom_id res chain seq x y z
N MET A 1 46.34 -16.95 -4.00
CA MET A 1 47.38 -17.88 -3.55
C MET A 1 48.20 -18.26 -4.79
N PHE A 2 49.52 -18.00 -4.77
CA PHE A 2 50.53 -18.06 -5.86
C PHE A 2 50.26 -17.13 -7.07
N LEU A 3 51.13 -16.20 -7.49
CA LEU A 3 52.60 -16.08 -7.44
C LEU A 3 53.08 -14.67 -7.03
N TYR A 4 54.23 -14.65 -6.37
CA TYR A 4 55.08 -13.51 -6.00
C TYR A 4 55.84 -12.96 -7.22
N THR A 5 56.05 -11.64 -7.30
CA THR A 5 57.39 -11.04 -7.56
C THR A 5 57.41 -9.54 -7.22
N MET A 6 58.44 -9.15 -6.48
CA MET A 6 58.79 -7.78 -6.09
C MET A 6 59.48 -7.02 -7.23
N GLY A 7 59.48 -5.68 -7.18
CA GLY A 7 60.40 -4.84 -7.96
C GLY A 7 60.21 -3.35 -7.75
N CYS A 8 61.21 -2.70 -7.15
CA CYS A 8 61.26 -1.32 -6.68
C CYS A 8 61.27 -0.20 -7.75
N THR A 9 60.77 0.97 -7.32
CA THR A 9 61.23 2.37 -7.54
C THR A 9 62.15 2.72 -8.73
N THR A 10 61.79 3.74 -9.53
CA THR A 10 62.26 5.15 -9.44
C THR A 10 61.75 6.03 -10.60
N SER A 11 61.75 7.33 -10.32
CA SER A 11 61.44 8.53 -11.11
C SER A 11 62.03 8.65 -12.52
N HIS A 12 61.34 9.37 -13.43
CA HIS A 12 61.87 10.57 -14.12
C HIS A 12 60.78 11.33 -14.90
N GLU A 13 60.84 12.65 -14.81
CA GLU A 13 60.10 13.66 -15.59
C GLU A 13 60.51 13.65 -17.07
N HIS A 14 59.59 14.01 -17.98
CA HIS A 14 59.76 15.11 -18.95
C HIS A 14 58.48 15.35 -19.78
N SER A 15 58.15 16.63 -19.92
CA SER A 15 57.13 17.24 -20.77
C SER A 15 57.43 17.12 -22.26
N TRP A 16 56.40 17.14 -23.14
CA TRP A 16 56.11 18.21 -24.13
C TRP A 16 55.01 17.81 -25.15
N THR A 17 54.14 18.79 -25.43
CA THR A 17 53.40 19.12 -26.68
C THR A 17 52.21 18.31 -27.22
N LYS A 18 51.11 19.07 -27.43
CA LYS A 18 49.92 18.83 -28.28
C LYS A 18 50.28 18.67 -29.77
N VAL A 19 49.67 17.71 -30.49
CA VAL A 19 49.17 17.83 -31.89
C VAL A 19 47.97 16.87 -32.10
N SER A 20 47.04 17.29 -32.96
CA SER A 20 45.72 16.77 -33.37
C SER A 20 45.70 15.41 -34.11
N PRO A 21 44.50 14.83 -34.38
CA PRO A 21 44.33 13.43 -34.80
C PRO A 21 44.07 13.27 -36.30
N GLU A 22 44.84 12.39 -36.98
CA GLU A 22 44.44 11.78 -38.24
C GLU A 22 45.08 10.38 -38.34
N PHE A 23 44.25 9.34 -38.43
CA PHE A 23 44.60 8.14 -39.19
C PHE A 23 43.32 7.57 -39.82
N ALA A 24 43.21 7.78 -41.12
CA ALA A 24 42.27 7.14 -42.00
C ALA A 24 42.67 5.66 -42.20
N LEU A 25 41.69 4.76 -42.17
CA LEU A 25 41.82 3.40 -42.68
C LEU A 25 41.11 3.33 -44.03
N THR A 26 41.91 3.26 -45.08
CA THR A 26 41.52 2.94 -46.45
C THR A 26 41.25 1.44 -46.54
N LEU A 27 40.03 1.05 -46.92
CA LEU A 27 39.70 -0.32 -47.29
C LEU A 27 39.40 -0.36 -48.79
N SER A 28 40.30 -1.00 -49.54
CA SER A 28 40.13 -1.31 -50.95
C SER A 28 39.09 -2.41 -51.12
N ILE A 29 38.04 -2.13 -51.90
CA ILE A 29 37.06 -3.13 -52.34
C ILE A 29 37.49 -3.59 -53.73
N SER A 30 37.77 -4.88 -53.87
CA SER A 30 37.83 -5.56 -55.16
C SER A 30 36.69 -6.58 -55.24
N GLY A 31 35.78 -6.35 -56.18
CA GLY A 31 35.10 -7.34 -57.01
C GLY A 31 34.29 -8.47 -56.34
N ASP A 32 32.98 -8.37 -56.52
CA ASP A 32 32.01 -9.48 -56.63
C ASP A 32 31.53 -10.17 -55.34
N GLN A 33 30.44 -9.64 -54.78
CA GLN A 33 29.10 -10.25 -54.81
C GLN A 33 28.14 -9.38 -53.96
N VAL A 34 27.54 -8.36 -54.57
CA VAL A 34 26.46 -7.54 -53.99
C VAL A 34 25.19 -7.80 -54.80
N SER A 35 24.22 -8.47 -54.19
CA SER A 35 22.82 -8.46 -54.60
C SER A 35 21.94 -8.46 -53.36
N ALA A 36 21.63 -7.25 -52.86
CA ALA A 36 20.42 -6.93 -52.09
C ALA A 36 20.60 -5.55 -51.42
N LEU A 37 20.46 -4.47 -52.19
CA LEU A 37 20.17 -3.12 -51.70
C LEU A 37 19.89 -2.21 -52.91
N ASN A 38 18.70 -2.36 -53.48
CA ASN A 38 18.09 -1.39 -54.37
C ASN A 38 16.61 -1.37 -54.04
N GLU A 39 16.23 -0.55 -53.06
CA GLU A 39 14.90 0.09 -52.97
C GLU A 39 14.79 0.90 -51.68
N VAL A 40 15.56 1.98 -51.54
CA VAL A 40 15.13 3.12 -50.72
C VAL A 40 15.72 4.41 -51.32
N ASN A 41 14.80 5.30 -51.72
CA ASN A 41 14.95 6.73 -52.03
C ASN A 41 15.41 7.15 -53.43
N LEU A 42 14.43 7.39 -54.29
CA LEU A 42 14.30 8.65 -55.04
C LEU A 42 12.85 8.82 -55.51
N LEU A 43 12.13 9.76 -54.90
CA LEU A 43 11.34 10.83 -55.57
C LEU A 43 10.37 11.48 -54.56
N LEU A 44 10.80 12.63 -54.05
CA LEU A 44 9.91 13.73 -53.68
C LEU A 44 9.47 14.42 -54.99
N GLN A 45 8.17 14.61 -55.20
CA GLN A 45 7.50 15.90 -55.48
C GLN A 45 6.16 15.75 -56.23
N ASP A 46 5.17 16.41 -55.63
CA ASP A 46 4.00 17.11 -56.18
C ASP A 46 2.74 16.41 -56.75
N GLU A 47 1.65 16.75 -56.04
CA GLU A 47 0.42 17.42 -56.51
C GLU A 47 -0.94 16.67 -56.47
N ASN A 48 -1.83 17.29 -55.67
CA ASN A 48 -3.27 17.45 -55.83
C ASN A 48 -4.16 16.21 -56.07
N LEU A 49 -5.00 15.85 -55.07
CA LEU A 49 -6.46 15.80 -55.23
C LEU A 49 -7.21 15.64 -53.91
N GLN A 50 -8.14 16.56 -53.68
CA GLN A 50 -9.16 16.54 -52.63
C GLN A 50 -10.09 15.32 -52.74
N ARG A 51 -10.59 14.80 -51.60
CA ARG A 51 -12.03 14.74 -51.20
C ARG A 51 -12.39 13.58 -50.27
N THR A 52 -12.99 13.98 -49.15
CA THR A 52 -14.15 13.38 -48.47
C THR A 52 -14.05 11.96 -47.89
N PHE A 53 -13.94 11.85 -46.57
CA PHE A 53 -14.43 10.68 -45.82
C PHE A 53 -15.67 11.07 -45.01
N VAL A 54 -16.76 10.37 -45.34
CA VAL A 54 -18.05 10.39 -44.66
C VAL A 54 -17.92 9.59 -43.37
N VAL A 55 -18.14 10.22 -42.22
CA VAL A 55 -18.35 9.52 -40.94
C VAL A 55 -19.81 9.10 -40.91
N ARG A 56 -20.07 7.79 -40.91
CA ARG A 56 -21.39 7.23 -40.62
C ARG A 56 -21.61 7.26 -39.11
N ASP A 57 -22.67 7.95 -38.74
CA ASP A 57 -23.25 8.06 -37.42
C ASP A 57 -24.29 6.93 -37.26
N ASP A 58 -24.02 5.94 -36.42
CA ASP A 58 -24.97 4.90 -36.03
C ASP A 58 -25.38 5.10 -34.57
N THR A 59 -26.25 6.08 -34.35
CA THR A 59 -27.13 6.12 -33.19
C THR A 59 -28.34 5.21 -33.45
N LYS A 60 -28.53 4.18 -32.62
CA LYS A 60 -29.84 3.59 -32.22
C LYS A 60 -29.63 2.36 -31.34
N ASN A 61 -29.77 2.54 -30.03
CA ASN A 61 -30.56 1.64 -29.20
C ASN A 61 -30.97 2.40 -27.93
N ALA A 62 -32.26 2.72 -27.89
CA ALA A 62 -32.93 3.44 -26.82
C ALA A 62 -33.12 2.54 -25.60
N PHE A 63 -32.88 3.10 -24.41
CA PHE A 63 -33.43 2.61 -23.14
C PHE A 63 -34.49 3.61 -22.65
N PRO A 64 -35.61 3.14 -22.05
CA PRO A 64 -36.74 3.98 -21.67
C PRO A 64 -36.46 4.82 -20.41
N PRO A 65 -37.23 5.92 -20.18
CA PRO A 65 -36.95 6.90 -19.14
C PRO A 65 -37.33 6.39 -17.75
N PHE A 66 -36.49 6.73 -16.76
CA PHE A 66 -36.78 6.56 -15.34
C PHE A 66 -37.90 7.53 -14.90
N PRO A 67 -38.85 7.12 -14.05
CA PRO A 67 -39.86 8.02 -13.51
C PRO A 67 -39.28 8.87 -12.37
N ASP A 68 -39.39 10.18 -12.52
CA ASP A 68 -39.25 11.17 -11.45
C ASP A 68 -40.39 11.07 -10.42
N SER A 69 -40.09 11.54 -9.21
CA SER A 69 -40.97 12.00 -8.11
C SER A 69 -40.97 11.15 -6.83
N ILE A 70 -40.26 11.65 -5.81
CA ILE A 70 -40.72 11.60 -4.41
C ILE A 70 -40.42 12.96 -3.75
N PRO A 71 -41.34 13.54 -2.96
CA PRO A 71 -41.40 14.98 -2.69
C PRO A 71 -40.52 15.46 -1.54
N SER A 72 -40.10 16.72 -1.66
CA SER A 72 -39.53 17.54 -0.59
C SER A 72 -40.53 17.76 0.55
N ASN A 73 -40.21 17.28 1.75
CA ASN A 73 -40.92 17.67 2.97
C ASN A 73 -40.03 18.58 3.82
N THR A 74 -40.22 19.89 3.63
CA THR A 74 -39.81 20.95 4.55
C THR A 74 -40.74 20.97 5.76
N SER A 75 -40.24 20.63 6.94
CA SER A 75 -40.88 20.98 8.21
C SER A 75 -39.97 21.89 9.02
N LYS A 76 -40.40 23.15 9.13
CA LYS A 76 -39.89 24.18 10.03
C LYS A 76 -40.13 23.77 11.49
N GLN A 77 -39.11 23.82 12.34
CA GLN A 77 -39.23 24.01 13.79
C GLN A 77 -38.13 25.01 14.19
N GLN A 78 -38.43 26.30 14.21
CA GLN A 78 -38.72 27.11 15.41
C GLN A 78 -37.72 26.90 16.56
N GLN A 79 -36.76 27.82 16.60
CA GLN A 79 -35.94 28.16 17.76
C GLN A 79 -36.80 28.81 18.85
N GLN A 80 -36.59 28.42 20.11
CA GLN A 80 -36.68 29.32 21.25
C GLN A 80 -35.52 29.04 22.23
N PRO A 81 -34.93 30.08 22.85
CA PRO A 81 -33.72 29.99 23.66
C PRO A 81 -34.04 29.85 25.15
N LEU A 82 -33.24 29.07 25.88
CA LEU A 82 -33.18 29.13 27.33
C LEU A 82 -31.76 29.55 27.74
N GLY A 83 -31.67 30.77 28.28
CA GLY A 83 -30.47 31.29 28.89
C GLY A 83 -30.29 30.76 30.32
N ALA A 84 -29.04 30.61 30.73
CA ALA A 84 -28.65 30.70 32.12
C ALA A 84 -27.21 31.22 32.22
N LYS A 85 -27.08 32.35 32.92
CA LYS A 85 -25.83 32.94 33.39
C LYS A 85 -25.19 32.00 34.43
N ALA A 86 -23.86 31.96 34.51
CA ALA A 86 -23.12 32.58 35.62
C ALA A 86 -21.66 32.09 35.76
N LYS A 87 -20.81 33.10 35.99
CA LYS A 87 -19.65 33.18 36.90
C LYS A 87 -18.37 32.42 36.53
N GLY A 88 -17.34 33.22 36.31
CA GLY A 88 -15.96 32.78 36.26
C GLY A 88 -15.30 32.68 37.63
N SER A 89 -14.10 32.12 37.60
CA SER A 89 -13.05 32.34 38.60
C SER A 89 -11.70 32.13 37.91
N HIS A 90 -10.82 33.12 38.05
CA HIS A 90 -9.42 33.07 37.69
C HIS A 90 -8.64 32.14 38.63
N SER A 91 -7.71 31.37 38.08
CA SER A 91 -6.48 30.97 38.76
C SER A 91 -5.34 30.83 37.75
N GLN A 92 -4.31 31.67 37.91
CA GLN A 92 -3.00 31.53 37.27
C GLN A 92 -2.19 30.43 37.99
N ALA A 93 -1.46 29.58 37.26
CA ALA A 93 -0.05 29.22 37.52
C ALA A 93 0.42 28.07 36.62
N THR A 94 1.34 28.42 35.72
CA THR A 94 2.61 27.73 35.39
C THR A 94 2.78 26.23 35.67
N GLY A 95 3.16 25.48 34.63
CA GLY A 95 3.81 24.16 34.78
C GLY A 95 3.94 23.42 33.46
N TYR A 96 5.00 23.66 32.70
CA TYR A 96 5.42 22.78 31.60
C TYR A 96 6.02 21.49 32.19
N SER A 97 5.41 20.36 31.91
CA SER A 97 6.05 19.04 31.98
C SER A 97 5.41 18.12 30.94
N GLY A 98 6.25 17.38 30.21
CA GLY A 98 5.87 16.61 29.03
C GLY A 98 4.72 15.63 29.27
N HIS A 99 3.80 15.58 28.32
CA HIS A 99 2.69 14.64 28.35
C HIS A 99 3.20 13.23 28.06
N SER A 100 3.15 12.40 29.10
CA SER A 100 3.19 10.96 29.02
C SER A 100 1.86 10.40 28.47
N PHE A 101 1.97 9.17 27.99
CA PHE A 101 1.04 8.28 27.29
C PHE A 101 -0.39 8.06 27.87
N SER A 102 -0.85 8.77 28.91
CA SER A 102 -2.04 8.35 29.69
C SER A 102 -3.33 9.19 29.55
N ASP A 103 -3.32 10.37 28.94
CA ASP A 103 -4.41 11.33 29.16
C ASP A 103 -5.46 11.44 28.04
N PHE A 104 -5.53 10.46 27.12
CA PHE A 104 -6.57 10.40 26.08
C PHE A 104 -7.64 9.36 26.43
N SER A 105 -8.36 9.58 27.51
CA SER A 105 -9.59 8.84 27.81
C SER A 105 -10.66 9.79 28.30
N ASP A 106 -11.36 10.47 27.37
CA ASP A 106 -12.72 10.91 27.67
C ASP A 106 -13.57 11.05 26.39
N ALA A 107 -14.52 10.12 26.29
CA ALA A 107 -15.77 10.20 25.53
C ALA A 107 -15.72 10.48 24.02
N SER A 108 -15.05 9.62 23.25
CA SER A 108 -15.50 9.26 21.89
C SER A 108 -14.96 7.87 21.57
N TYR A 109 -15.84 6.87 21.47
CA TYR A 109 -15.56 5.46 21.13
C TYR A 109 -14.07 5.15 20.91
N SER A 110 -13.36 4.82 22.00
CA SER A 110 -12.11 4.10 21.85
C SER A 110 -12.46 2.84 21.07
N TYR A 111 -11.64 2.45 20.09
CA TYR A 111 -11.59 1.04 19.74
C TYR A 111 -11.59 0.28 21.09
N ALA A 112 -12.48 -0.69 21.28
CA ALA A 112 -12.38 -1.57 22.45
C ALA A 112 -11.08 -2.36 22.25
N THR A 113 -9.96 -1.72 22.55
CA THR A 113 -8.63 -2.25 22.34
C THR A 113 -8.42 -3.18 23.50
N SER A 114 -8.63 -4.47 23.25
CA SER A 114 -8.37 -5.45 24.28
C SER A 114 -6.91 -5.34 24.72
N THR A 115 -6.66 -5.36 26.02
CA THR A 115 -5.29 -5.27 26.54
C THR A 115 -4.66 -6.66 26.55
N GLN A 116 -3.32 -6.73 26.65
CA GLN A 116 -2.64 -8.00 26.91
C GLN A 116 -3.23 -8.68 28.16
N GLU A 117 -3.52 -7.89 29.18
CA GLU A 117 -4.11 -8.32 30.45
C GLU A 117 -5.49 -8.96 30.22
N GLU A 118 -6.34 -8.38 29.37
CA GLU A 118 -7.67 -8.94 29.09
C GLU A 118 -7.61 -10.36 28.49
N TYR A 119 -6.66 -10.63 27.58
CA TYR A 119 -6.48 -11.97 27.03
C TYR A 119 -6.05 -12.98 28.10
N GLU A 120 -5.13 -12.57 28.97
CA GLU A 120 -4.65 -13.39 30.08
C GLU A 120 -5.77 -13.63 31.11
N ASP A 121 -6.53 -12.59 31.45
CA ASP A 121 -7.69 -12.66 32.34
C ASP A 121 -8.76 -13.61 31.79
N ILE A 122 -9.04 -13.59 30.49
CA ILE A 122 -9.94 -14.58 29.86
C ILE A 122 -9.38 -16.00 30.02
N LEU A 123 -8.08 -16.21 29.79
CA LEU A 123 -7.48 -17.54 29.94
C LEU A 123 -7.57 -18.07 31.39
N TYR A 124 -7.34 -17.21 32.38
CA TYR A 124 -7.31 -17.58 33.80
C TYR A 124 -8.70 -17.66 34.44
N SER A 125 -9.65 -16.86 33.98
CA SER A 125 -11.02 -16.84 34.53
C SER A 125 -11.90 -18.00 34.04
N LEU A 126 -11.56 -18.63 32.91
CA LEU A 126 -12.34 -19.73 32.34
C LEU A 126 -12.27 -21.01 33.19
N PRO A 127 -13.40 -21.51 33.73
CA PRO A 127 -13.46 -22.76 34.47
C PRO A 127 -12.91 -23.97 33.70
N PRO A 128 -12.48 -25.04 34.38
CA PRO A 128 -12.13 -26.30 33.73
C PRO A 128 -13.28 -26.82 32.86
N GLY A 129 -12.98 -27.19 31.62
CA GLY A 129 -13.97 -27.71 30.65
C GLY A 129 -14.81 -26.64 29.94
N GLN A 130 -14.72 -25.37 30.32
CA GLN A 130 -15.37 -24.27 29.62
C GLN A 130 -14.47 -23.69 28.53
N VAL A 131 -15.07 -23.41 27.37
CA VAL A 131 -14.42 -22.74 26.23
C VAL A 131 -14.99 -21.34 26.07
N TYR A 132 -14.13 -20.40 25.67
CA TYR A 132 -14.47 -19.00 25.48
C TYR A 132 -15.57 -18.84 24.42
N GLN A 133 -16.48 -17.92 24.68
CA GLN A 133 -17.50 -17.47 23.74
C GLN A 133 -17.41 -15.96 23.68
N ASP A 134 -17.13 -15.42 22.49
CA ASP A 134 -16.96 -13.99 22.29
C ASP A 134 -18.31 -13.27 22.44
N PRO A 135 -18.50 -12.43 23.47
CA PRO A 135 -19.75 -11.70 23.67
C PRO A 135 -19.89 -10.51 22.71
N GLU A 136 -18.79 -10.01 22.16
CA GLU A 136 -18.79 -8.84 21.28
C GLU A 136 -18.99 -9.20 19.81
N PHE A 137 -18.65 -10.45 19.45
CA PHE A 137 -18.79 -11.01 18.11
C PHE A 137 -19.47 -12.40 18.16
N PRO A 138 -20.79 -12.43 18.47
CA PRO A 138 -21.50 -13.67 18.72
C PRO A 138 -21.60 -14.53 17.45
N ALA A 139 -21.61 -15.85 17.64
CA ALA A 139 -21.74 -16.85 16.58
C ALA A 139 -23.18 -16.93 16.03
N ASN A 140 -23.67 -15.85 15.42
CA ASN A 140 -25.00 -15.70 14.86
C ASN A 140 -24.98 -14.78 13.62
N ASN A 141 -26.16 -14.37 13.12
CA ASN A 141 -26.29 -13.53 11.94
C ASN A 141 -25.71 -12.12 12.09
N GLU A 142 -25.54 -11.59 13.31
CA GLU A 142 -24.94 -10.27 13.55
C GLU A 142 -23.46 -10.24 13.15
N ALA A 143 -22.75 -11.33 13.38
CA ALA A 143 -21.35 -11.46 12.95
C ALA A 143 -21.21 -11.67 11.43
N LEU A 144 -22.28 -12.12 10.75
CA LEU A 144 -22.24 -12.42 9.31
C LEU A 144 -22.64 -11.24 8.44
N TYR A 145 -23.69 -10.51 8.83
CA TYR A 145 -24.40 -9.59 7.94
C TYR A 145 -24.55 -8.19 8.55
N LEU A 146 -24.51 -7.18 7.68
CA LEU A 146 -24.82 -5.79 8.05
C LEU A 146 -26.30 -5.65 8.45
N ASN A 147 -27.18 -6.43 7.82
CA ASN A 147 -28.57 -6.58 8.22
C ASN A 147 -28.83 -8.01 8.68
N PRO A 148 -28.87 -8.29 10.00
CA PRO A 148 -29.01 -9.65 10.52
C PRO A 148 -30.31 -10.37 10.10
N ARG A 149 -31.31 -9.61 9.61
CA ARG A 149 -32.58 -10.16 9.10
C ARG A 149 -32.48 -10.67 7.66
N GLN A 150 -31.44 -10.27 6.93
CA GLN A 150 -31.22 -10.66 5.55
C GLN A 150 -30.27 -11.85 5.51
N GLN A 151 -30.82 -13.06 5.64
CA GLN A 151 -30.02 -14.27 5.46
C GLN A 151 -29.86 -14.57 3.96
N VAL A 152 -28.64 -14.40 3.46
CA VAL A 152 -28.30 -14.62 2.04
C VAL A 152 -27.83 -16.05 1.76
N PHE A 153 -27.22 -16.69 2.74
CA PHE A 153 -26.65 -18.03 2.62
C PHE A 153 -27.51 -19.04 3.39
N GLY A 154 -27.49 -20.32 2.99
CA GLY A 154 -28.31 -21.39 3.56
C GLY A 154 -28.06 -21.66 5.06
N ASP A 155 -28.32 -22.89 5.52
CA ASP A 155 -28.16 -23.27 6.93
C ASP A 155 -26.69 -23.20 7.39
N ILE A 156 -26.25 -22.03 7.88
CA ILE A 156 -24.90 -21.79 8.39
C ILE A 156 -24.80 -22.30 9.83
N GLN A 157 -23.81 -23.15 10.06
CA GLN A 157 -23.48 -23.68 11.38
C GLN A 157 -22.13 -23.12 11.83
N TRP A 158 -22.09 -22.57 13.03
CA TRP A 158 -20.85 -22.11 13.67
C TRP A 158 -20.19 -23.26 14.40
N LEU A 159 -19.06 -23.72 13.89
CA LEU A 159 -18.33 -24.89 14.41
C LEU A 159 -16.90 -24.51 14.75
N ARG A 160 -16.36 -25.09 15.82
CA ARG A 160 -14.95 -24.97 16.20
C ARG A 160 -14.07 -25.88 15.33
N PRO A 161 -12.75 -25.65 15.25
CA PRO A 161 -11.85 -26.42 14.38
C PRO A 161 -11.92 -27.93 14.62
N GLN A 162 -12.01 -28.37 15.88
CA GLN A 162 -12.17 -29.79 16.22
C GLN A 162 -13.50 -30.37 15.72
N GLU A 163 -14.60 -29.61 15.82
CA GLU A 163 -15.92 -30.02 15.33
C GLU A 163 -15.96 -30.05 13.81
N ILE A 164 -15.16 -29.25 13.12
CA ILE A 164 -15.02 -29.28 11.66
C ILE A 164 -14.30 -30.56 11.23
N LEU A 165 -13.16 -30.88 11.86
CA LEU A 165 -12.33 -32.04 11.54
C LEU A 165 -12.94 -33.38 11.99
N GLY A 166 -13.76 -33.37 13.04
CA GLY A 166 -14.22 -34.57 13.73
C GLY A 166 -13.11 -35.24 14.54
N ASP A 167 -13.37 -36.45 15.05
CA ASP A 167 -12.50 -37.08 16.07
C ASP A 167 -11.20 -37.68 15.54
N LYS A 168 -10.98 -37.64 14.22
CA LYS A 168 -9.85 -38.32 13.56
C LYS A 168 -8.57 -37.48 13.51
N PHE A 169 -8.70 -36.16 13.59
CA PHE A 169 -7.59 -35.24 13.40
C PHE A 169 -7.65 -34.13 14.45
N TYR A 170 -6.47 -33.61 14.81
CA TYR A 170 -6.37 -32.46 15.69
C TYR A 170 -6.11 -31.19 14.86
N PRO A 171 -6.81 -30.09 15.16
CA PRO A 171 -6.54 -28.80 14.55
C PRO A 171 -5.25 -28.22 15.11
N GLU A 172 -4.52 -27.56 14.23
CA GLU A 172 -3.33 -26.79 14.54
C GLU A 172 -3.55 -25.35 14.09
N PHE A 173 -3.00 -24.41 14.86
CA PHE A 173 -3.14 -23.00 14.51
C PHE A 173 -2.35 -22.68 13.24
N VAL A 174 -1.08 -23.08 13.19
CA VAL A 174 -0.14 -22.89 12.08
C VAL A 174 0.65 -24.19 11.89
N ILE A 175 0.82 -24.65 10.64
CA ILE A 175 1.63 -25.82 10.27
C ILE A 175 2.76 -25.34 9.35
N ASP A 176 4.01 -25.72 9.65
CA ASP A 176 5.21 -25.34 8.88
C ASP A 176 5.46 -23.81 8.74
N GLY A 177 4.79 -23.02 9.57
CA GLY A 177 4.91 -21.56 9.62
C GLY A 177 3.86 -20.87 8.76
N VAL A 178 3.69 -19.55 8.96
CA VAL A 178 2.71 -18.78 8.18
C VAL A 178 3.27 -18.52 6.79
N THR A 179 2.68 -19.15 5.78
CA THR A 179 3.14 -19.03 4.39
C THR A 179 2.06 -18.44 3.50
N GLN A 180 2.52 -17.89 2.37
CA GLN A 180 1.60 -17.39 1.34
C GLN A 180 0.78 -18.51 0.71
N GLY A 181 1.32 -19.75 0.67
CA GLY A 181 0.67 -20.90 0.07
C GLY A 181 -0.52 -21.44 0.87
N ASP A 182 -0.66 -21.01 2.12
CA ASP A 182 -1.75 -21.46 2.99
C ASP A 182 -3.08 -20.83 2.55
N ILE A 183 -3.06 -19.60 2.04
CA ILE A 183 -4.27 -18.78 1.91
C ILE A 183 -5.12 -19.22 0.71
N ARG A 184 -6.37 -19.64 0.98
CA ARG A 184 -7.40 -19.89 -0.04
C ARG A 184 -8.63 -19.08 0.28
N GLN A 185 -9.10 -18.29 -0.69
CA GLN A 185 -10.30 -17.49 -0.55
C GLN A 185 -11.57 -18.35 -0.51
N GLY A 186 -12.56 -17.89 0.27
CA GLY A 186 -13.90 -18.45 0.28
C GLY A 186 -14.86 -17.71 -0.65
N ILE A 187 -16.13 -17.66 -0.29
CA ILE A 187 -17.19 -17.00 -1.08
C ILE A 187 -17.26 -15.48 -0.86
N LEU A 188 -16.50 -14.95 0.10
CA LEU A 188 -16.52 -13.53 0.46
C LEU A 188 -15.68 -12.71 -0.54
N GLY A 189 -16.16 -11.51 -0.85
CA GLY A 189 -15.49 -10.55 -1.73
C GLY A 189 -14.37 -9.78 -1.04
N ASP A 190 -13.58 -10.43 -0.19
CA ASP A 190 -12.53 -9.85 0.65
C ASP A 190 -11.11 -10.18 0.16
N CYS A 191 -10.98 -10.53 -1.13
CA CYS A 191 -9.69 -10.81 -1.78
C CYS A 191 -8.62 -9.73 -1.52
N TRP A 192 -9.03 -8.47 -1.34
CA TRP A 192 -8.15 -7.35 -0.98
C TRP A 192 -7.41 -7.58 0.34
N PHE A 193 -8.06 -8.19 1.33
CA PHE A 193 -7.47 -8.52 2.63
C PHE A 193 -6.62 -9.79 2.54
N LEU A 194 -7.18 -10.89 2.01
CA LEU A 194 -6.45 -12.16 1.92
C LEU A 194 -5.19 -12.07 1.06
N SER A 195 -5.22 -11.30 -0.03
CA SER A 195 -4.04 -11.03 -0.87
C SER A 195 -2.98 -10.22 -0.14
N SER A 196 -3.41 -9.31 0.75
CA SER A 196 -2.51 -8.53 1.61
C SER A 196 -1.86 -9.41 2.67
N CYS A 197 -2.61 -10.32 3.31
CA CYS A 197 -2.06 -11.35 4.18
C CYS A 197 -1.02 -12.21 3.44
N ALA A 198 -1.32 -12.56 2.19
CA ALA A 198 -0.40 -13.28 1.30
C ALA A 198 0.90 -12.50 1.07
N ALA A 199 0.81 -11.19 0.79
CA ALA A 199 1.97 -10.31 0.61
C ALA A 199 2.85 -10.24 1.87
N VAL A 200 2.21 -10.10 3.04
CA VAL A 200 2.89 -9.89 4.33
C VAL A 200 3.46 -11.17 4.91
N SER A 201 2.89 -12.34 4.59
CA SER A 201 3.30 -13.65 5.13
C SER A 201 4.80 -13.96 4.96
N LYS A 202 5.43 -13.48 3.88
CA LYS A 202 6.88 -13.64 3.64
C LYS A 202 7.75 -12.90 4.68
N ARG A 203 7.22 -11.90 5.39
CA ARG A 203 7.93 -11.15 6.45
C ARG A 203 7.61 -11.72 7.83
N LYS A 204 8.34 -12.76 8.23
CA LYS A 204 8.18 -13.47 9.52
C LYS A 204 8.08 -12.56 10.75
N LYS A 205 8.83 -11.45 10.79
CA LYS A 205 8.80 -10.49 11.91
C LYS A 205 7.46 -9.76 12.03
N ILE A 206 6.94 -9.25 10.91
CA ILE A 206 5.63 -8.59 10.88
C ILE A 206 4.53 -9.61 11.21
N MET A 207 4.60 -10.82 10.61
CA MET A 207 3.66 -11.89 10.94
C MET A 207 3.69 -12.28 12.41
N SER A 208 4.84 -12.28 13.07
CA SER A 208 4.90 -12.56 14.52
C SER A 208 4.32 -11.45 15.40
N LYS A 209 4.18 -10.22 14.88
CA LYS A 209 3.44 -9.14 15.55
C LYS A 209 1.93 -9.36 15.38
N ILE A 210 1.48 -9.63 14.15
CA ILE A 210 0.06 -9.86 13.85
C ILE A 210 -0.48 -11.13 14.52
N ILE A 211 0.31 -12.21 14.46
CA ILE A 211 -0.04 -13.55 14.92
C ILE A 211 0.96 -13.95 16.01
N PRO A 212 0.64 -13.67 17.29
CA PRO A 212 1.45 -14.12 18.42
C PRO A 212 1.61 -15.64 18.40
N LYS A 213 2.79 -16.09 18.83
CA LYS A 213 3.08 -17.52 18.99
C LYS A 213 2.29 -18.12 20.17
N ASN A 214 2.27 -19.45 20.26
CA ASN A 214 1.77 -20.23 21.40
C ASN A 214 0.26 -20.10 21.64
N GLN A 215 -0.54 -20.12 20.57
CA GLN A 215 -2.00 -20.16 20.64
C GLN A 215 -2.48 -21.59 20.37
N ALA A 216 -3.09 -22.23 21.36
CA ALA A 216 -3.52 -23.61 21.27
C ALA A 216 -4.93 -23.72 20.68
N LEU A 217 -5.11 -24.55 19.65
CA LEU A 217 -6.43 -24.97 19.12
C LEU A 217 -6.86 -26.36 19.56
N SER A 218 -6.00 -27.08 20.29
CA SER A 218 -6.27 -28.42 20.80
C SER A 218 -5.38 -28.73 22.01
N GLY A 219 -5.69 -29.82 22.71
CA GLY A 219 -4.91 -30.29 23.86
C GLY A 219 -5.21 -29.55 25.19
N PRO A 220 -4.40 -29.77 26.24
CA PRO A 220 -4.72 -29.33 27.61
C PRO A 220 -4.76 -27.81 27.80
N GLN A 221 -4.07 -27.05 26.96
CA GLN A 221 -4.00 -25.58 27.02
C GLN A 221 -5.14 -24.91 26.22
N TYR A 222 -5.97 -25.70 25.55
CA TYR A 222 -7.04 -25.20 24.72
C TYR A 222 -8.17 -24.59 25.56
N LYS A 223 -8.49 -23.33 25.27
CA LYS A 223 -9.58 -22.56 25.89
C LYS A 223 -10.56 -21.97 24.88
N GLY A 224 -10.42 -22.29 23.59
CA GLY A 224 -11.30 -21.79 22.53
C GLY A 224 -11.19 -20.29 22.27
N VAL A 225 -10.07 -19.67 22.64
CA VAL A 225 -9.78 -18.23 22.48
C VAL A 225 -8.45 -18.06 21.74
N VAL A 226 -8.41 -17.10 20.81
CA VAL A 226 -7.21 -16.68 20.08
C VAL A 226 -7.19 -15.17 19.95
N ARG A 227 -6.02 -14.60 19.64
CA ARG A 227 -5.82 -13.17 19.46
C ARG A 227 -4.95 -12.84 18.25
N PHE A 228 -5.20 -11.67 17.71
CA PHE A 228 -4.47 -11.07 16.60
C PHE A 228 -4.18 -9.60 16.90
N PHE A 229 -3.18 -9.02 16.24
CA PHE A 229 -2.89 -7.60 16.31
C PHE A 229 -2.99 -6.96 14.93
N PHE A 230 -3.73 -5.85 14.85
CA PHE A 230 -3.83 -5.03 13.65
C PHE A 230 -3.42 -3.61 13.96
N TRP A 231 -2.68 -2.98 13.07
CA TRP A 231 -2.36 -1.57 13.20
C TRP A 231 -3.60 -0.74 12.86
N ARG A 232 -4.04 0.12 13.78
CA ARG A 232 -5.17 1.03 13.60
C ARG A 232 -4.76 2.41 14.05
N PHE A 233 -4.84 3.35 13.10
CA PHE A 233 -4.72 4.77 13.35
C PHE A 233 -3.54 5.10 14.27
N GLY A 234 -2.33 4.64 13.93
CA GLY A 234 -1.11 4.94 14.70
C GLY A 234 -0.70 3.88 15.73
N GLN A 235 -1.56 2.91 16.06
CA GLN A 235 -1.35 2.00 17.19
C GLN A 235 -1.62 0.54 16.82
N TRP A 236 -0.95 -0.41 17.48
CA TRP A 236 -1.28 -1.83 17.36
C TRP A 236 -2.42 -2.18 18.31
N VAL A 237 -3.53 -2.65 17.75
CA VAL A 237 -4.76 -3.03 18.46
C VAL A 237 -4.87 -4.54 18.52
N GLN A 238 -5.05 -5.08 19.73
CA GLN A 238 -5.33 -6.49 19.92
C GLN A 238 -6.81 -6.78 19.70
N VAL A 239 -7.10 -7.84 18.94
CA VAL A 239 -8.43 -8.36 18.69
C VAL A 239 -8.47 -9.80 19.19
N ILE A 240 -9.27 -10.04 20.24
CA ILE A 240 -9.53 -11.36 20.81
C ILE A 240 -10.82 -11.90 20.18
N ILE A 241 -10.79 -13.17 19.78
CA ILE A 241 -11.95 -13.89 19.26
C ILE A 241 -12.03 -15.30 19.86
N ASP A 242 -13.23 -15.89 19.87
CA ASP A 242 -13.34 -17.35 19.95
C ASP A 242 -13.03 -18.01 18.59
N ASP A 243 -12.84 -19.32 18.58
CA ASP A 243 -12.49 -20.09 17.38
C ASP A 243 -13.68 -20.71 16.63
N ARG A 244 -14.94 -20.33 16.93
CA ARG A 244 -16.11 -20.78 16.14
C ARG A 244 -16.06 -20.17 14.75
N LEU A 245 -16.20 -20.97 13.71
CA LEU A 245 -16.11 -20.55 12.31
C LEU A 245 -17.41 -20.85 11.56
N PRO A 246 -17.84 -19.97 10.63
CA PRO A 246 -19.01 -20.22 9.79
C PRO A 246 -18.79 -21.38 8.82
N THR A 247 -19.71 -22.34 8.81
CA THR A 247 -19.66 -23.51 7.93
C THR A 247 -21.00 -23.85 7.30
N VAL A 248 -20.95 -24.55 6.16
CA VAL A 248 -22.10 -25.22 5.56
C VAL A 248 -21.72 -26.68 5.37
N LYS A 249 -22.49 -27.61 5.94
CA LYS A 249 -22.19 -29.05 5.92
C LYS A 249 -20.76 -29.35 6.41
N ARG A 250 -20.34 -28.73 7.52
CA ARG A 250 -19.00 -28.81 8.12
C ARG A 250 -17.84 -28.36 7.21
N LYS A 251 -18.11 -27.61 6.14
CA LYS A 251 -17.07 -26.99 5.30
C LYS A 251 -17.04 -25.49 5.55
N LEU A 252 -15.84 -24.93 5.73
CA LEU A 252 -15.62 -23.49 5.80
C LEU A 252 -16.11 -22.82 4.52
N ILE A 253 -16.88 -21.74 4.68
CA ILE A 253 -17.43 -20.98 3.55
C ILE A 253 -16.58 -19.75 3.20
N PHE A 254 -15.84 -19.21 4.16
CA PHE A 254 -14.92 -18.08 3.97
C PHE A 254 -13.47 -18.57 3.78
N GLY A 255 -12.48 -17.75 4.09
CA GLY A 255 -11.06 -18.06 3.96
C GLY A 255 -10.69 -19.37 4.65
N ARG A 256 -9.78 -20.14 4.04
CA ARG A 256 -9.29 -21.40 4.60
C ARG A 256 -7.81 -21.61 4.29
N CYS A 257 -7.16 -22.47 5.07
CA CYS A 257 -5.82 -22.94 4.75
C CYS A 257 -5.84 -24.03 3.65
N THR A 258 -4.76 -24.15 2.89
CA THR A 258 -4.54 -25.26 1.95
C THR A 258 -4.46 -26.59 2.71
N HIS A 259 -3.76 -26.63 3.83
CA HIS A 259 -3.73 -27.81 4.69
C HIS A 259 -5.04 -27.88 5.51
N PRO A 260 -5.80 -29.00 5.46
CA PRO A 260 -7.11 -29.09 6.13
C PRO A 260 -7.08 -29.02 7.66
N ARG A 261 -5.90 -29.12 8.29
CA ARG A 261 -5.73 -29.12 9.76
C ARG A 261 -5.25 -27.76 10.28
N GLU A 262 -4.95 -26.83 9.39
CA GLU A 262 -4.43 -25.51 9.73
C GLU A 262 -5.54 -24.45 9.69
N PHE A 263 -5.55 -23.52 10.65
CA PHE A 263 -6.69 -22.62 10.86
C PHE A 263 -6.33 -21.14 11.04
N TRP A 264 -5.06 -20.72 10.87
CA TRP A 264 -4.73 -19.30 11.04
C TRP A 264 -5.45 -18.38 10.05
N VAL A 265 -5.65 -18.81 8.79
CA VAL A 265 -6.36 -18.04 7.75
C VAL A 265 -7.83 -17.77 8.10
N PRO A 266 -8.67 -18.77 8.40
CA PRO A 266 -10.06 -18.51 8.79
C PRO A 266 -10.16 -17.67 10.08
N LEU A 267 -9.22 -17.84 11.02
CA LEU A 267 -9.23 -17.12 12.29
C LEU A 267 -8.78 -15.66 12.16
N ILE A 268 -7.75 -15.37 11.37
CA ILE A 268 -7.33 -13.97 11.13
C ILE A 268 -8.41 -13.21 10.36
N GLU A 269 -9.08 -13.85 9.39
CA GLU A 269 -10.21 -13.29 8.66
C GLU A 269 -11.38 -13.02 9.60
N LYS A 270 -11.69 -13.93 10.54
CA LYS A 270 -12.69 -13.69 11.59
C LYS A 270 -12.32 -12.50 12.48
N ALA A 271 -11.07 -12.41 12.93
CA ALA A 271 -10.62 -11.29 13.76
C ALA A 271 -10.73 -9.95 13.01
N TYR A 272 -10.42 -9.96 11.72
CA TYR A 272 -10.59 -8.79 10.87
C TYR A 272 -12.08 -8.45 10.64
N ALA A 273 -12.95 -9.45 10.47
CA ALA A 273 -14.40 -9.27 10.40
C ALA A 273 -14.95 -8.65 11.70
N LYS A 274 -14.48 -9.10 12.87
CA LYS A 274 -14.82 -8.49 14.17
C LYS A 274 -14.43 -7.02 14.23
N LEU A 275 -13.24 -6.68 13.74
CA LEU A 275 -12.76 -5.29 13.69
C LEU A 275 -13.63 -4.40 12.79
N TYR A 276 -14.23 -4.96 11.75
CA TYR A 276 -15.13 -4.27 10.81
C TYR A 276 -16.63 -4.43 11.17
N GLY A 277 -16.95 -5.15 12.23
CA GLY A 277 -18.30 -5.37 12.76
C GLY A 277 -18.98 -6.66 12.29
N CYS A 278 -18.75 -7.11 11.04
CA CYS A 278 -19.26 -8.39 10.51
C CYS A 278 -18.44 -8.85 9.28
N TYR A 279 -18.64 -10.10 8.84
CA TYR A 279 -18.00 -10.62 7.61
C TYR A 279 -18.44 -9.85 6.35
N GLU A 280 -19.73 -9.54 6.19
CA GLU A 280 -20.23 -8.80 5.01
C GLU A 280 -19.58 -7.41 4.88
N ALA A 281 -19.17 -6.79 5.99
CA ALA A 281 -18.47 -5.50 5.98
C ALA A 281 -17.09 -5.56 5.31
N LEU A 282 -16.48 -6.75 5.20
CA LEU A 282 -15.22 -6.95 4.47
C LEU A 282 -15.40 -6.98 2.94
N GLY A 283 -16.64 -7.04 2.45
CA GLY A 283 -16.92 -7.06 1.01
C GLY A 283 -16.52 -5.75 0.32
N GLY A 284 -15.63 -5.85 -0.68
CA GLY A 284 -15.26 -4.73 -1.55
C GLY A 284 -14.41 -3.64 -0.87
N GLY A 285 -13.49 -4.02 0.02
CA GLY A 285 -12.53 -3.10 0.61
C GLY A 285 -11.32 -2.79 -0.28
N ILE A 286 -10.40 -1.97 0.25
CA ILE A 286 -9.26 -1.41 -0.49
C ILE A 286 -7.97 -2.06 -0.02
N THR A 287 -7.16 -2.61 -0.92
CA THR A 287 -5.90 -3.29 -0.59
C THR A 287 -4.92 -2.41 0.19
N MET A 288 -4.88 -1.11 -0.10
CA MET A 288 -4.16 -0.10 0.68
C MET A 288 -4.51 -0.18 2.16
N ASP A 289 -5.79 -0.34 2.49
CA ASP A 289 -6.22 -0.35 3.88
C ASP A 289 -5.75 -1.59 4.64
N ALA A 290 -5.81 -2.75 3.99
CA ALA A 290 -5.33 -4.01 4.57
C ALA A 290 -3.81 -4.01 4.76
N LEU A 291 -3.04 -3.50 3.79
CA LEU A 291 -1.59 -3.41 3.93
C LEU A 291 -1.19 -2.50 5.09
N VAL A 292 -1.87 -1.36 5.27
CA VAL A 292 -1.64 -0.49 6.43
C VAL A 292 -2.02 -1.21 7.72
N ASP A 293 -3.17 -1.88 7.78
CA ASP A 293 -3.64 -2.59 8.98
C ASP A 293 -2.74 -3.77 9.37
N LEU A 294 -2.09 -4.41 8.40
CA LEU A 294 -1.20 -5.54 8.66
C LEU A 294 0.24 -5.10 9.00
N THR A 295 0.65 -3.89 8.62
CA THR A 295 2.08 -3.52 8.66
C THR A 295 2.38 -2.26 9.46
N GLY A 296 1.40 -1.38 9.63
CA GLY A 296 1.62 0.00 10.10
C GLY A 296 2.37 0.89 9.12
N GLY A 297 2.67 0.39 7.92
CA GLY A 297 3.35 1.13 6.86
C GLY A 297 2.53 2.30 6.32
N LEU A 298 3.18 3.11 5.47
CA LEU A 298 2.54 4.18 4.73
C LEU A 298 2.27 3.71 3.31
N ALA A 299 1.01 3.70 2.90
CA ALA A 299 0.61 3.19 1.59
C ALA A 299 0.11 4.29 0.65
N GLU A 300 0.41 4.11 -0.63
CA GLU A 300 -0.04 4.95 -1.73
C GLU A 300 -0.67 4.10 -2.83
N ARG A 301 -1.68 4.66 -3.47
CA ARG A 301 -2.51 4.01 -4.49
C ARG A 301 -2.34 4.73 -5.81
N PHE A 302 -2.06 3.99 -6.87
CA PHE A 302 -1.95 4.48 -8.24
C PHE A 302 -3.02 3.82 -9.09
N GLU A 303 -3.83 4.64 -9.77
CA GLU A 303 -4.78 4.18 -10.76
C GLU A 303 -4.10 4.10 -12.14
N LEU A 304 -4.20 2.94 -12.78
CA LEU A 304 -3.52 2.63 -14.04
C LEU A 304 -4.39 3.02 -15.24
N VAL A 305 -4.68 4.32 -15.35
CA VAL A 305 -5.47 4.91 -16.44
C VAL A 305 -4.54 5.35 -17.58
N GLU A 306 -3.55 6.19 -17.26
CA GLU A 306 -2.54 6.68 -18.20
C GLU A 306 -1.17 6.11 -17.84
N HIS A 307 -0.34 5.89 -18.86
CA HIS A 307 0.99 5.34 -18.65
C HIS A 307 1.92 6.39 -18.01
N ASP A 308 2.23 6.22 -16.72
CA ASP A 308 3.30 6.93 -16.02
C ASP A 308 4.63 6.14 -16.11
N PRO A 309 5.66 6.65 -16.81
CA PRO A 309 6.97 6.02 -16.91
C PRO A 309 7.70 5.90 -15.56
N SER A 310 7.36 6.73 -14.58
CA SER A 310 7.98 6.78 -13.26
C SER A 310 7.51 5.66 -12.35
N LEU A 311 6.32 5.10 -12.59
CA LEU A 311 5.72 4.08 -11.74
C LEU A 311 6.60 2.84 -11.59
N PHE A 312 7.23 2.37 -12.67
CA PHE A 312 8.16 1.24 -12.59
C PHE A 312 9.30 1.52 -11.61
N ARG A 313 9.87 2.74 -11.65
CA ARG A 313 10.93 3.16 -10.73
C ARG A 313 10.42 3.14 -9.29
N PHE A 314 9.20 3.62 -9.02
CA PHE A 314 8.62 3.59 -7.68
C PHE A 314 8.40 2.17 -7.17
N ILE A 315 7.81 1.28 -7.98
CA ILE A 315 7.63 -0.14 -7.66
C ILE A 315 8.99 -0.80 -7.38
N HIS A 316 9.96 -0.61 -8.27
CA HIS A 316 11.29 -1.20 -8.16
C HIS A 316 12.03 -0.70 -6.90
N THR A 317 12.01 0.61 -6.63
CA THR A 317 12.65 1.19 -5.43
C THR A 317 11.97 0.72 -4.16
N ALA A 318 10.64 0.75 -4.08
CA ALA A 318 9.89 0.28 -2.92
C ALA A 318 10.15 -1.20 -2.64
N ARG A 319 10.20 -2.03 -3.69
CA ARG A 319 10.48 -3.46 -3.57
C ARG A 319 11.87 -3.74 -3.00
N ARG A 320 12.88 -2.96 -3.41
CA ARG A 320 14.26 -3.06 -2.91
C ARG A 320 14.38 -2.55 -1.47
N ALA A 321 13.66 -1.48 -1.13
CA ALA A 321 13.53 -0.99 0.24
C ALA A 321 12.73 -1.95 1.14
N GLY A 322 12.15 -3.01 0.56
CA GLY A 322 11.46 -4.06 1.28
C GLY A 322 9.98 -3.80 1.51
N GLY A 323 9.41 -2.78 0.87
CA GLY A 323 7.99 -2.48 0.87
C GLY A 323 7.15 -3.57 0.18
N PHE A 324 5.85 -3.53 0.46
CA PHE A 324 4.87 -4.46 -0.09
C PHE A 324 4.15 -3.83 -1.26
N ILE A 325 3.96 -4.59 -2.34
CA ILE A 325 3.31 -4.09 -3.54
C ILE A 325 2.20 -5.06 -3.92
N ALA A 326 0.99 -4.53 -3.99
CA ALA A 326 -0.19 -5.25 -4.42
C ALA A 326 -0.83 -4.55 -5.61
N CYS A 327 -1.57 -5.27 -6.43
CA CYS A 327 -2.19 -4.75 -7.63
C CYS A 327 -3.52 -5.44 -7.88
N SER A 328 -4.44 -4.79 -8.58
CA SER A 328 -5.74 -5.35 -8.90
C SER A 328 -5.98 -5.40 -10.41
N ARG A 329 -6.51 -6.53 -10.87
CA ARG A 329 -6.82 -6.77 -12.27
C ARG A 329 -8.11 -6.06 -12.65
N LYS A 330 -8.13 -5.37 -13.79
CA LYS A 330 -9.35 -4.77 -14.37
C LYS A 330 -10.44 -5.84 -14.51
N GLY A 331 -11.67 -5.54 -14.07
CA GLY A 331 -12.83 -6.43 -14.24
C GLY A 331 -13.80 -6.42 -13.05
N ASP A 332 -14.89 -7.18 -13.18
CA ASP A 332 -15.88 -7.36 -12.10
C ASP A 332 -15.43 -8.48 -11.15
N TRP A 333 -15.24 -8.13 -9.87
CA TRP A 333 -14.84 -9.07 -8.82
C TRP A 333 -15.85 -10.22 -8.63
N ARG A 334 -17.11 -10.03 -9.03
CA ARG A 334 -18.14 -11.11 -8.98
C ARG A 334 -17.85 -12.24 -9.96
N LEU A 335 -17.05 -11.96 -11.00
CA LEU A 335 -16.62 -12.94 -12.00
C LEU A 335 -15.23 -13.52 -11.66
N SER A 336 -14.68 -13.22 -10.49
CA SER A 336 -13.33 -13.65 -10.12
C SER A 336 -13.16 -15.17 -9.99
N ASN A 337 -14.18 -15.99 -10.21
CA ASN A 337 -14.11 -17.43 -9.96
C ASN A 337 -13.31 -18.21 -11.02
N VAL A 338 -13.01 -17.60 -12.17
CA VAL A 338 -12.36 -18.25 -13.32
C VAL A 338 -11.39 -17.29 -13.99
N ALA A 339 -10.24 -17.81 -14.44
CA ALA A 339 -9.27 -17.05 -15.22
C ALA A 339 -9.75 -16.80 -16.66
N ASP A 340 -9.43 -15.63 -17.20
CA ASP A 340 -9.65 -15.24 -18.59
C ASP A 340 -8.75 -16.04 -19.56
N PRO A 341 -8.91 -15.89 -20.90
CA PRO A 341 -8.06 -16.59 -21.86
C PRO A 341 -6.56 -16.30 -21.73
N ASN A 342 -6.19 -15.15 -21.17
CA ASN A 342 -4.81 -14.79 -20.88
C ASN A 342 -4.32 -15.34 -19.53
N GLY A 343 -5.17 -16.07 -18.81
CA GLY A 343 -4.87 -16.71 -17.54
C GLY A 343 -4.91 -15.77 -16.32
N LEU A 344 -5.48 -14.57 -16.46
CA LEU A 344 -5.68 -13.63 -15.36
C LEU A 344 -7.13 -13.63 -14.88
N ILE A 345 -7.33 -13.42 -13.59
CA ILE A 345 -8.64 -13.45 -12.97
C ILE A 345 -9.18 -12.00 -12.91
N PRO A 346 -10.33 -11.70 -13.54
CA PRO A 346 -10.89 -10.36 -13.56
C PRO A 346 -11.35 -9.92 -12.16
N GLY A 347 -11.10 -8.65 -11.81
CA GLY A 347 -11.52 -8.06 -10.54
C GLY A 347 -10.85 -8.69 -9.31
N HIS A 348 -9.70 -9.34 -9.49
CA HIS A 348 -8.97 -10.03 -8.43
C HIS A 348 -7.67 -9.30 -8.05
N ALA A 349 -7.26 -9.45 -6.78
CA ALA A 349 -6.05 -8.85 -6.25
C ALA A 349 -4.84 -9.80 -6.39
N TYR A 350 -3.69 -9.24 -6.74
CA TYR A 350 -2.42 -9.91 -6.97
C TYR A 350 -1.30 -9.19 -6.23
N THR A 351 -0.12 -9.81 -6.11
CA THR A 351 1.04 -9.18 -5.48
C THR A 351 2.23 -9.11 -6.45
N ILE A 352 2.94 -7.98 -6.45
CA ILE A 352 4.19 -7.83 -7.21
C ILE A 352 5.33 -8.24 -6.28
N ILE A 353 5.93 -9.38 -6.58
CA ILE A 353 6.93 -10.01 -5.73
C ILE A 353 8.36 -9.70 -6.16
N ASN A 354 8.57 -9.29 -7.40
CA ASN A 354 9.88 -8.90 -7.90
C ASN A 354 9.78 -7.98 -9.13
N THR A 355 10.87 -7.29 -9.43
CA THR A 355 11.01 -6.42 -10.59
C THR A 355 12.37 -6.69 -11.23
N LEU A 356 12.42 -6.64 -12.55
CA LEU A 356 13.63 -6.88 -13.33
C LEU A 356 13.69 -5.90 -14.48
N VAL A 357 14.87 -5.36 -14.75
CA VAL A 357 15.13 -4.65 -16.00
C VAL A 357 16.02 -5.54 -16.85
N VAL A 358 15.58 -5.85 -18.06
CA VAL A 358 16.35 -6.62 -19.02
C VAL A 358 17.03 -5.63 -19.96
N ASN A 359 18.36 -5.61 -19.99
CA ASN A 359 19.14 -4.61 -20.71
C ASN A 359 19.98 -5.23 -21.83
N PHE A 360 20.32 -4.41 -22.82
CA PHE A 360 21.31 -4.67 -23.84
C PHE A 360 22.61 -3.99 -23.42
N LEU A 361 23.68 -4.71 -23.07
CA LEU A 361 25.05 -4.20 -23.16
C LEU A 361 26.10 -5.32 -22.93
N CYS A 362 26.93 -5.52 -23.95
CA CYS A 362 28.15 -6.32 -23.92
C CYS A 362 29.20 -5.62 -23.05
N ILE A 363 29.15 -5.83 -21.75
CA ILE A 363 30.20 -5.36 -20.85
C ILE A 363 31.01 -6.57 -20.39
N SER A 364 32.31 -6.53 -20.66
CA SER A 364 33.32 -7.49 -20.21
C SER A 364 33.08 -7.89 -18.74
N SER A 365 33.28 -9.18 -18.45
CA SER A 365 33.13 -9.86 -17.16
C SER A 365 33.68 -9.12 -15.93
N MET A 366 34.52 -8.10 -16.12
CA MET A 366 35.12 -7.25 -15.09
C MET A 366 34.14 -6.27 -14.41
N LEU A 367 33.04 -5.86 -15.06
CA LEU A 367 32.06 -4.92 -14.48
C LEU A 367 30.90 -5.61 -13.72
N LYS A 368 30.87 -6.95 -13.70
CA LYS A 368 29.91 -7.78 -12.94
C LYS A 368 29.91 -7.50 -11.43
N PHE A 369 30.98 -6.90 -10.90
CA PHE A 369 31.16 -6.65 -9.46
C PHE A 369 30.74 -5.25 -8.99
N ILE A 370 30.56 -4.28 -9.89
CA ILE A 370 30.46 -2.85 -9.49
C ILE A 370 29.02 -2.32 -9.51
N PHE A 371 28.14 -2.84 -10.37
CA PHE A 371 26.78 -2.31 -10.52
C PHE A 371 25.73 -3.32 -10.05
N GLN A 372 25.36 -3.20 -8.78
CA GLN A 372 24.39 -4.04 -8.09
C GLN A 372 22.94 -3.67 -8.43
N TRP A 373 22.59 -3.93 -9.68
CA TRP A 373 21.25 -3.87 -10.23
C TRP A 373 20.89 -5.28 -10.71
N ASN A 374 19.64 -5.72 -10.48
CA ASN A 374 19.14 -6.95 -11.10
C ASN A 374 18.90 -6.67 -12.59
N TYR A 375 19.97 -6.67 -13.38
CA TYR A 375 19.90 -6.62 -14.83
C TYR A 375 19.98 -8.04 -15.39
N ALA A 376 19.04 -8.39 -16.26
CA ALA A 376 19.16 -9.56 -17.11
C ALA A 376 19.72 -9.15 -18.47
N LEU A 377 20.66 -9.91 -19.04
CA LEU A 377 21.28 -9.60 -20.32
C LEU A 377 20.49 -10.23 -21.47
N LEU A 378 20.13 -9.42 -22.47
CA LEU A 378 19.60 -9.91 -23.75
C LEU A 378 20.74 -10.27 -24.72
N LYS A 379 20.61 -11.41 -25.42
CA LYS A 379 21.47 -11.87 -26.52
C LYS A 379 21.15 -11.24 -27.89
N HIS A 380 20.14 -10.36 -27.99
CA HIS A 380 19.66 -9.83 -29.28
C HIS A 380 19.48 -8.30 -29.30
N LYS A 381 19.42 -7.72 -30.51
CA LYS A 381 19.41 -6.27 -30.84
C LYS A 381 18.11 -5.49 -30.48
N MET A 382 17.38 -5.85 -29.43
CA MET A 382 16.18 -5.11 -29.01
C MET A 382 16.45 -4.44 -27.65
N GLY A 383 15.87 -3.25 -27.44
CA GLY A 383 16.19 -2.33 -26.33
C GLY A 383 15.86 -2.84 -24.91
N GLU A 384 15.87 -1.93 -23.94
CA GLU A 384 15.57 -2.23 -22.53
C GLU A 384 14.10 -2.66 -22.34
N GLU A 385 13.87 -3.79 -21.67
CA GLU A 385 12.53 -4.28 -21.30
C GLU A 385 12.35 -4.28 -19.77
N LYS A 386 11.24 -3.71 -19.31
CA LYS A 386 10.92 -3.62 -17.87
C LYS A 386 9.92 -4.71 -17.53
N MET A 387 10.23 -5.52 -16.53
CA MET A 387 9.45 -6.70 -16.17
C MET A 387 9.02 -6.68 -14.71
N VAL A 388 7.82 -7.20 -14.47
CA VAL A 388 7.26 -7.41 -13.14
C VAL A 388 6.96 -8.88 -12.95
N CYS A 389 7.31 -9.39 -11.76
CA CYS A 389 6.97 -10.73 -11.32
C CYS A 389 5.76 -10.63 -10.42
N ILE A 390 4.66 -11.27 -10.83
CA ILE A 390 3.37 -11.20 -10.18
C ILE A 390 3.02 -12.57 -9.62
N ARG A 391 2.33 -12.57 -8.49
CA ARG A 391 1.82 -13.79 -7.86
C ARG A 391 0.30 -13.75 -7.71
N ASN A 392 -0.33 -14.84 -8.12
CA ASN A 392 -1.71 -15.13 -7.81
C ASN A 392 -1.83 -15.65 -6.36
N PRO A 393 -2.60 -15.02 -5.46
CA PRO A 393 -2.76 -15.50 -4.09
C PRO A 393 -3.51 -16.84 -4.03
N TRP A 394 -4.32 -17.18 -5.03
CA TRP A 394 -5.10 -18.42 -5.00
C TRP A 394 -4.29 -19.67 -5.26
N GLY A 395 -3.08 -19.59 -5.84
CA GLY A 395 -2.18 -20.73 -6.01
C GLY A 395 -2.81 -21.96 -6.66
N ASP A 396 -3.76 -21.76 -7.57
CA ASP A 396 -4.50 -22.79 -8.32
C ASP A 396 -3.87 -23.09 -9.69
N GLY A 397 -2.74 -22.45 -10.00
CA GLY A 397 -2.01 -22.61 -11.26
C GLY A 397 -2.51 -21.72 -12.40
N ALA A 398 -3.49 -20.83 -12.17
CA ALA A 398 -3.84 -19.81 -13.15
C ALA A 398 -2.70 -18.78 -13.28
N LYS A 399 -1.94 -18.89 -14.39
CA LYS A 399 -0.79 -18.04 -14.73
C LYS A 399 -1.03 -17.28 -16.03
N TRP A 400 -0.34 -16.15 -16.16
CA TRP A 400 -0.26 -15.37 -17.39
C TRP A 400 0.17 -16.22 -18.59
N LYS A 401 -0.55 -16.07 -19.71
CA LYS A 401 -0.32 -16.81 -20.97
C LYS A 401 0.10 -15.91 -22.13
N GLY A 402 0.31 -14.61 -21.89
CA GLY A 402 0.77 -13.68 -22.93
C GLY A 402 2.30 -13.59 -23.01
N SER A 403 2.79 -12.47 -23.55
CA SER A 403 4.22 -12.18 -23.70
C SER A 403 4.98 -12.33 -22.38
N TRP A 404 6.15 -12.96 -22.41
CA TRP A 404 6.97 -13.29 -21.24
C TRP A 404 6.37 -14.28 -20.24
N SER A 405 5.31 -15.01 -20.61
CA SER A 405 4.87 -16.20 -19.85
C SER A 405 5.96 -17.28 -19.79
N ASP A 406 5.82 -18.25 -18.88
CA ASP A 406 6.86 -19.25 -18.56
C ASP A 406 7.42 -20.02 -19.79
N HIS A 407 6.64 -20.16 -20.86
CA HIS A 407 7.00 -20.86 -22.09
C HIS A 407 7.11 -19.95 -23.32
N ASP A 408 7.14 -18.63 -23.12
CA ASP A 408 7.15 -17.66 -24.21
C ASP A 408 8.49 -17.63 -24.97
N VAL A 409 8.43 -17.39 -26.28
CA VAL A 409 9.62 -17.39 -27.15
C VAL A 409 10.59 -16.26 -26.80
N ASN A 410 10.14 -15.19 -26.15
CA ASN A 410 11.01 -14.06 -25.81
C ASN A 410 12.14 -14.43 -24.84
N TRP A 411 11.97 -15.50 -24.05
CA TRP A 411 13.01 -16.01 -23.16
C TRP A 411 14.22 -16.57 -23.90
N GLN A 412 14.12 -16.94 -25.18
CA GLN A 412 15.27 -17.36 -25.99
C GLN A 412 16.30 -16.24 -26.17
N TRP A 413 15.87 -14.98 -25.98
CA TRP A 413 16.71 -13.81 -26.10
C TRP A 413 17.39 -13.43 -24.79
N VAL A 414 17.09 -14.09 -23.68
CA VAL A 414 17.77 -13.87 -22.38
C VAL A 414 18.93 -14.85 -22.26
N ASP A 415 20.02 -14.43 -21.61
CA ASP A 415 21.10 -15.35 -21.28
C ASP A 415 20.61 -16.58 -20.49
N GLU A 416 21.21 -17.75 -20.74
CA GLU A 416 20.69 -19.04 -20.23
C GLU A 416 20.77 -19.10 -18.70
N ASP A 417 21.92 -18.71 -18.12
CA ASP A 417 22.12 -18.70 -16.67
C ASP A 417 21.13 -17.75 -15.99
N VAL A 418 20.87 -16.60 -16.63
CA VAL A 418 19.93 -15.60 -16.15
C VAL A 418 18.50 -16.13 -16.25
N ARG A 419 18.13 -16.73 -17.37
CA ARG A 419 16.82 -17.35 -17.59
C ARG A 419 16.53 -18.43 -16.55
N GLU A 420 17.47 -19.35 -16.33
CA GLU A 420 17.33 -20.38 -15.30
C GLU A 420 17.20 -19.78 -13.91
N SER A 421 17.98 -18.73 -13.61
CA SER A 421 17.90 -18.05 -12.31
C SER A 421 16.56 -17.33 -12.05
N ILE A 422 15.88 -16.91 -13.12
CA ILE A 422 14.60 -16.18 -13.08
C ILE A 422 13.43 -17.15 -13.06
N LEU A 423 13.39 -18.10 -14.00
CA LEU A 423 12.28 -19.05 -14.18
C LEU A 423 12.37 -20.23 -13.21
N GLY A 424 13.57 -20.73 -12.92
CA GLY A 424 13.78 -21.87 -12.02
C GLY A 424 13.45 -21.57 -10.55
N LYS A 425 13.25 -20.30 -10.19
CA LYS A 425 12.86 -19.87 -8.83
C LYS A 425 11.37 -19.58 -8.68
N LEU A 426 10.60 -19.64 -9.76
CA LEU A 426 9.17 -19.34 -9.71
C LEU A 426 8.41 -20.45 -9.01
N ASP A 427 7.52 -20.07 -8.12
CA ASP A 427 6.48 -20.96 -7.62
C ASP A 427 5.39 -21.17 -8.69
N SER A 428 4.59 -22.22 -8.52
CA SER A 428 3.38 -22.56 -9.28
C SER A 428 2.35 -21.42 -9.40
N ALA A 429 2.41 -20.42 -8.52
CA ALA A 429 1.52 -19.27 -8.49
C ALA A 429 2.15 -17.97 -9.03
N GLU A 430 3.44 -18.01 -9.39
CA GLU A 430 4.25 -16.86 -9.78
C GLU A 430 4.49 -16.86 -11.29
N PHE A 431 4.44 -15.70 -11.91
CA PHE A 431 4.69 -15.51 -13.34
C PHE A 431 5.31 -14.14 -13.62
N TRP A 432 6.03 -14.03 -14.72
CA TRP A 432 6.54 -12.74 -15.20
C TRP A 432 5.65 -12.18 -16.31
N MET A 433 5.65 -10.85 -16.43
CA MET A 433 5.08 -10.16 -17.58
C MET A 433 5.81 -8.84 -17.83
N SER A 434 5.65 -8.29 -19.03
CA SER A 434 6.15 -6.96 -19.35
C SER A 434 5.40 -5.90 -18.52
N PHE A 435 6.08 -4.83 -18.15
CA PHE A 435 5.47 -3.71 -17.44
C PHE A 435 4.43 -2.98 -18.32
N ARG A 436 4.62 -3.02 -19.64
CA ARG A 436 3.63 -2.54 -20.61
C ARG A 436 2.33 -3.34 -20.53
N ASP A 437 2.41 -4.67 -20.57
CA ASP A 437 1.22 -5.52 -20.44
C ASP A 437 0.59 -5.36 -19.07
N PHE A 438 1.39 -5.20 -18.01
CA PHE A 438 0.88 -4.88 -16.68
C PHE A 438 -0.02 -3.64 -16.69
N TYR A 439 0.38 -2.53 -17.32
CA TYR A 439 -0.47 -1.34 -17.45
C TYR A 439 -1.79 -1.60 -18.20
N HIS A 440 -1.74 -2.42 -19.25
CA HIS A 440 -2.93 -2.75 -20.03
C HIS A 440 -3.89 -3.65 -19.25
N GLN A 441 -3.37 -4.61 -18.48
CA GLN A 441 -4.19 -5.57 -17.77
C GLN A 441 -4.64 -5.06 -16.39
N PHE A 442 -3.79 -4.38 -15.62
CA PHE A 442 -4.12 -4.00 -14.26
C PHE A 442 -4.79 -2.62 -14.20
N GLY A 443 -5.62 -2.42 -13.17
CA GLY A 443 -6.37 -1.16 -12.96
C GLY A 443 -5.79 -0.32 -11.84
N GLU A 444 -5.09 -0.95 -10.91
CA GLU A 444 -4.54 -0.29 -9.74
C GLU A 444 -3.27 -0.99 -9.26
N VAL A 445 -2.35 -0.21 -8.71
CA VAL A 445 -1.25 -0.70 -7.88
C VAL A 445 -1.19 0.08 -6.57
N THR A 446 -0.99 -0.64 -5.48
CA THR A 446 -0.78 -0.10 -4.15
C THR A 446 0.67 -0.40 -3.74
N ILE A 447 1.39 0.62 -3.30
CA ILE A 447 2.74 0.50 -2.74
C ILE A 447 2.69 0.86 -1.26
N CYS A 448 3.09 -0.06 -0.39
CA CYS A 448 3.19 0.14 1.05
C CYS A 448 4.66 0.22 1.48
N HIS A 449 5.09 1.41 1.86
CA HIS A 449 6.43 1.70 2.37
C HIS A 449 6.55 1.30 3.83
N LEU A 450 7.65 0.63 4.16
CA LEU A 450 8.03 0.31 5.54
C LEU A 450 9.16 1.26 5.96
N SER A 451 9.03 1.84 7.15
CA SER A 451 10.13 2.55 7.80
C SER A 451 10.79 1.63 8.84
N PRO A 452 12.13 1.71 9.04
CA PRO A 452 12.87 0.97 10.06
C PRO A 452 12.31 1.09 11.47
N ASP A 453 11.67 2.22 11.76
CA ASP A 453 11.14 2.51 13.09
C ASP A 453 9.93 1.59 13.41
N PHE A 454 9.31 0.99 12.39
CA PHE A 454 8.16 0.10 12.53
C PHE A 454 8.49 -1.39 12.62
N ASP A 455 9.60 -1.85 12.02
CA ASP A 455 9.97 -3.28 12.02
C ASP A 455 10.99 -3.64 13.11
N GLY A 456 11.66 -2.66 13.72
CA GLY A 456 12.68 -2.89 14.75
C GLY A 456 13.99 -3.46 14.20
N ASP A 457 14.20 -3.40 12.89
CA ASP A 457 15.36 -3.98 12.20
C ASP A 457 16.62 -3.12 12.26
N VAL A 458 16.60 -2.07 13.09
CA VAL A 458 17.70 -1.12 13.30
C VAL A 458 19.00 -1.80 13.77
N LYS A 459 18.95 -3.04 14.32
CA LYS A 459 20.15 -3.72 14.84
C LYS A 459 20.86 -4.67 13.87
N ASN A 460 20.14 -5.32 12.94
CA ASN A 460 20.76 -6.32 12.06
C ASN A 460 21.08 -5.81 10.65
N LEU A 461 20.53 -4.65 10.27
CA LEU A 461 20.83 -4.06 8.97
C LEU A 461 21.99 -3.05 9.00
N PHE A 462 22.46 -2.60 10.17
CA PHE A 462 23.62 -1.71 10.26
C PHE A 462 24.89 -2.32 9.62
N ILE A 463 25.02 -3.65 9.63
CA ILE A 463 26.16 -4.37 9.05
C ILE A 463 26.01 -4.60 7.54
N LEU A 464 24.78 -4.76 7.01
CA LEU A 464 24.55 -4.85 5.56
C LEU A 464 24.58 -3.47 4.87
N PHE A 465 24.12 -2.42 5.55
CA PHE A 465 24.08 -1.05 5.02
C PHE A 465 25.45 -0.40 4.87
N TYR A 466 26.48 -0.89 5.59
CA TYR A 466 27.84 -0.39 5.38
C TYR A 466 28.40 -0.77 4.00
N PHE A 467 27.84 -1.80 3.34
CA PHE A 467 28.25 -2.25 2.01
C PHE A 467 27.26 -1.87 0.90
N PHE A 468 26.03 -1.46 1.24
CA PHE A 468 24.98 -1.09 0.28
C PHE A 468 24.42 0.30 0.61
N THR A 469 24.61 1.24 -0.30
CA THR A 469 24.18 2.65 -0.29
C THR A 469 22.66 2.87 -0.31
N PHE A 470 21.87 2.06 0.40
CA PHE A 470 20.41 2.18 0.43
C PHE A 470 19.97 2.58 1.83
N SER A 471 19.63 3.86 2.02
CA SER A 471 19.05 4.33 3.27
C SER A 471 17.61 3.83 3.35
N PRO A 472 17.20 3.14 4.42
CA PRO A 472 15.80 2.84 4.60
C PRO A 472 15.07 4.16 4.89
N GLY A 473 13.96 4.41 4.20
CA GLY A 473 13.29 5.72 4.24
C GLY A 473 12.92 6.17 5.65
N HIS A 474 12.78 7.47 5.83
CA HIS A 474 12.40 8.12 7.09
C HIS A 474 10.89 8.32 7.13
N THR A 475 10.25 8.05 8.26
CA THR A 475 8.81 8.33 8.46
C THR A 475 8.61 9.12 9.74
N GLU A 476 7.81 10.18 9.68
CA GLU A 476 7.29 10.86 10.86
C GLU A 476 5.76 10.88 10.83
N MET A 477 5.14 10.85 12.01
CA MET A 477 3.69 10.90 12.16
C MET A 477 3.28 11.88 13.26
N ILE A 478 2.20 12.61 13.03
CA ILE A 478 1.60 13.56 13.96
C ILE A 478 0.10 13.34 14.03
N TRP A 479 -0.41 13.29 15.26
CA TRP A 479 -1.85 13.29 15.54
C TRP A 479 -2.39 14.72 15.53
N GLY A 480 -3.56 14.91 14.94
CA GLY A 480 -4.24 16.20 14.91
C GLY A 480 -5.75 16.05 15.00
N GLU A 481 -6.43 17.19 15.14
CA GLU A 481 -7.87 17.25 15.33
C GLU A 481 -8.46 18.44 14.58
N TRP A 482 -9.54 18.20 13.83
CA TRP A 482 -10.44 19.25 13.39
C TRP A 482 -11.45 19.52 14.50
N ILE A 483 -11.34 20.69 15.14
CA ILE A 483 -12.19 21.11 16.26
C ILE A 483 -13.21 22.12 15.76
N LEU A 484 -14.49 21.87 16.02
CA LEU A 484 -15.60 22.74 15.63
C LEU A 484 -15.38 24.18 16.17
N GLY A 485 -15.51 25.17 15.29
CA GLY A 485 -15.32 26.59 15.64
C GLY A 485 -13.88 27.01 15.93
N LYS A 486 -12.90 26.10 15.84
CA LYS A 486 -11.46 26.40 16.01
C LYS A 486 -10.66 26.01 14.77
N THR A 487 -10.44 24.72 14.55
CA THR A 487 -9.51 24.19 13.53
C THR A 487 -10.23 23.42 12.42
N ALA A 488 -11.55 23.22 12.50
CA ALA A 488 -12.36 22.63 11.43
C ALA A 488 -12.68 23.63 10.31
N GLY A 489 -11.63 24.14 9.65
CA GLY A 489 -11.71 25.27 8.72
C GLY A 489 -12.23 24.94 7.31
N GLY A 490 -12.29 23.66 6.94
CA GLY A 490 -12.68 23.23 5.60
C GLY A 490 -11.63 23.57 4.53
N SER A 491 -11.97 23.37 3.26
CA SER A 491 -11.06 23.59 2.12
C SER A 491 -10.94 25.07 1.72
N ARG A 492 -10.12 25.38 0.71
CA ARG A 492 -9.85 26.75 0.22
C ARG A 492 -11.10 27.51 -0.29
N ASN A 493 -12.25 26.84 -0.44
CA ASN A 493 -13.52 27.45 -0.84
C ASN A 493 -13.94 28.62 0.08
N ASN A 494 -13.52 28.58 1.35
CA ASN A 494 -13.68 29.69 2.29
C ASN A 494 -12.33 30.03 2.93
N LEU A 495 -11.58 30.95 2.35
CA LEU A 495 -10.23 31.28 2.84
C LEU A 495 -10.19 31.75 4.30
N ASN A 496 -11.25 32.42 4.78
CA ASN A 496 -11.31 32.89 6.17
C ASN A 496 -11.31 31.72 7.17
N LYS A 497 -12.10 30.67 6.88
CA LYS A 497 -12.10 29.45 7.69
C LYS A 497 -10.92 28.55 7.36
N PHE A 498 -10.51 28.44 6.09
CA PHE A 498 -9.34 27.66 5.68
C PHE A 498 -8.08 28.01 6.48
N ALA A 499 -7.86 29.31 6.73
CA ALA A 499 -6.71 29.80 7.50
C ALA A 499 -6.71 29.33 8.97
N THR A 500 -7.85 28.89 9.50
CA THR A 500 -7.96 28.41 10.89
C THR A 500 -7.54 26.95 11.05
N ASN A 501 -7.52 26.15 9.96
CA ASN A 501 -6.99 24.78 9.99
C ASN A 501 -5.59 24.75 10.58
N ASP A 502 -5.24 23.65 11.23
CA ASP A 502 -3.89 23.46 11.74
C ASP A 502 -2.87 23.32 10.62
N GLN A 503 -1.66 23.77 10.92
CA GLN A 503 -0.57 23.89 9.95
C GLN A 503 0.66 23.19 10.49
N TYR A 504 1.28 22.34 9.67
CA TYR A 504 2.42 21.51 10.06
C TYR A 504 3.61 21.83 9.17
N LEU A 505 4.75 22.13 9.78
CA LEU A 505 5.98 22.46 9.08
C LEU A 505 6.75 21.19 8.71
N LEU A 506 6.97 21.00 7.42
CA LEU A 506 7.88 20.02 6.84
C LEU A 506 9.19 20.70 6.44
N SER A 507 10.33 20.22 6.94
CA SER A 507 11.66 20.75 6.63
C SER A 507 12.54 19.68 6.01
N LEU A 508 13.01 19.91 4.77
CA LEU A 508 13.80 18.96 3.98
C LEU A 508 15.31 19.22 4.01
N THR A 509 15.76 20.25 4.73
CA THR A 509 17.18 20.59 4.91
C THR A 509 17.72 19.94 6.17
N ASP A 510 18.80 19.17 6.06
CA ASP A 510 19.48 18.57 7.21
C ASP A 510 20.17 19.68 8.03
N MET A 511 19.60 20.01 9.20
CA MET A 511 20.14 21.05 10.08
C MET A 511 21.46 20.65 10.76
N ARG A 512 21.98 19.43 10.50
CA ARG A 512 23.16 18.87 11.19
C ARG A 512 24.40 18.69 10.31
N MET A 513 24.29 18.83 8.99
CA MET A 513 25.41 18.65 8.08
C MET A 513 25.69 19.97 7.36
N ASN A 514 26.72 20.69 7.82
CA ASN A 514 27.48 21.52 6.90
C ASN A 514 28.16 20.57 5.91
N ASP A 515 28.13 20.94 4.63
CA ASP A 515 28.81 20.30 3.49
C ASP A 515 27.99 19.25 2.72
N PHE A 516 27.65 19.63 1.47
CA PHE A 516 27.05 18.85 0.39
C PHE A 516 25.62 18.33 0.60
N ALA A 517 24.68 19.21 0.95
CA ALA A 517 23.28 18.97 0.60
C ALA A 517 23.21 18.82 -0.93
N SER A 518 22.98 17.62 -1.42
CA SER A 518 22.71 17.40 -2.84
C SER A 518 21.58 18.34 -3.26
N GLU A 519 21.79 19.22 -4.24
CA GLU A 519 20.75 20.06 -4.86
C GLU A 519 19.60 19.25 -5.50
N SER A 520 19.62 17.92 -5.38
CA SER A 520 18.58 17.04 -5.88
C SER A 520 17.33 17.08 -5.02
N LYS A 521 16.21 17.13 -5.73
CA LYS A 521 14.87 17.01 -5.16
C LYS A 521 14.72 15.72 -4.35
N GLN A 522 13.80 15.74 -3.40
CA GLN A 522 13.48 14.60 -2.55
C GLN A 522 12.07 14.08 -2.84
N ASN A 523 11.93 12.76 -2.96
CA ASN A 523 10.62 12.12 -3.03
C ASN A 523 10.02 12.04 -1.63
N ILE A 524 8.91 12.74 -1.44
CA ILE A 524 8.12 12.77 -0.21
C ILE A 524 6.73 12.22 -0.50
N VAL A 525 6.25 11.31 0.35
CA VAL A 525 4.88 10.84 0.34
C VAL A 525 4.20 11.34 1.60
N ILE A 526 3.15 12.14 1.44
CA ILE A 526 2.33 12.66 2.54
C ILE A 526 1.03 11.88 2.55
N SER A 527 0.63 11.41 3.72
CA SER A 527 -0.59 10.64 3.98
C SER A 527 -1.40 11.33 5.06
N LEU A 528 -2.69 11.49 4.82
CA LEU A 528 -3.67 11.99 5.78
C LEU A 528 -4.73 10.92 5.98
N MET A 529 -4.76 10.35 7.18
CA MET A 529 -5.75 9.36 7.59
C MET A 529 -6.76 10.02 8.54
N GLN A 530 -8.05 9.76 8.35
CA GLN A 530 -9.09 10.16 9.30
C GLN A 530 -9.47 9.01 10.22
N GLU A 531 -9.83 9.34 11.46
CA GLU A 531 -10.30 8.35 12.41
C GLU A 531 -11.64 7.77 11.94
N HIS A 532 -11.79 6.46 12.11
CA HIS A 532 -12.96 5.73 11.69
C HIS A 532 -14.14 6.00 12.64
N ARG A 533 -15.12 6.79 12.21
CA ARG A 533 -16.37 7.00 12.94
C ARG A 533 -17.35 5.86 12.70
N GLN A 534 -17.38 4.86 13.58
CA GLN A 534 -18.52 3.93 13.61
C GLN A 534 -19.75 4.66 14.17
N ILE A 535 -20.76 4.88 13.33
CA ILE A 535 -22.02 5.52 13.73
C ILE A 535 -22.95 4.49 14.41
N SER A 536 -22.80 3.19 14.12
CA SER A 536 -23.42 2.05 14.84
C SER A 536 -22.91 0.70 14.31
N LYS A 537 -23.16 -0.40 15.03
CA LYS A 537 -22.70 -1.78 14.70
C LYS A 537 -23.16 -2.33 13.33
N ASN A 538 -23.97 -1.62 12.54
CA ASN A 538 -24.57 -2.11 11.29
C ASN A 538 -24.59 -1.07 10.16
N VAL A 539 -23.80 0.00 10.27
CA VAL A 539 -23.76 1.07 9.27
C VAL A 539 -22.32 1.31 8.85
N LYS A 540 -22.06 1.33 7.53
CA LYS A 540 -20.74 1.68 7.03
C LYS A 540 -20.32 3.05 7.59
N PRO A 541 -19.06 3.21 8.02
CA PRO A 541 -18.58 4.44 8.63
C PRO A 541 -18.70 5.58 7.62
N MET A 542 -19.28 6.70 8.05
CA MET A 542 -19.33 7.88 7.20
C MET A 542 -17.98 8.60 7.27
N MET A 543 -17.22 8.52 6.19
CA MET A 543 -15.93 9.20 6.04
C MET A 543 -16.15 10.59 5.44
N TYR A 544 -15.44 11.59 5.96
CA TYR A 544 -15.42 12.92 5.35
C TYR A 544 -14.58 12.91 4.09
N GLN A 545 -14.92 13.79 3.15
CA GLN A 545 -14.01 14.12 2.05
C GLN A 545 -12.82 14.88 2.65
N ILE A 546 -11.64 14.25 2.65
CA ILE A 546 -10.42 14.80 3.24
C ILE A 546 -9.36 15.04 2.17
N GLY A 547 -8.46 15.98 2.44
CA GLY A 547 -7.36 16.35 1.57
C GLY A 547 -6.39 17.29 2.28
N PHE A 548 -5.26 17.57 1.64
CA PHE A 548 -4.30 18.51 2.20
C PHE A 548 -3.68 19.40 1.13
N PHE A 549 -3.18 20.55 1.59
CA PHE A 549 -2.46 21.51 0.77
C PHE A 549 -1.02 21.67 1.27
N LEU A 550 -0.12 21.98 0.35
CA LEU A 550 1.29 22.23 0.61
C LEU A 550 1.64 23.65 0.14
N TYR A 551 2.25 24.45 1.00
CA TYR A 551 2.78 25.78 0.65
C TYR A 551 4.27 25.85 0.95
N GLN A 552 5.07 26.33 0.01
CA GLN A 552 6.48 26.60 0.27
C GLN A 552 6.60 27.89 1.09
N THR A 553 7.43 27.89 2.13
CA THR A 553 7.54 29.06 3.01
C THR A 553 8.94 29.25 3.56
N SER A 554 9.27 30.50 3.91
CA SER A 554 10.43 30.85 4.75
C SER A 554 10.07 30.96 6.24
N GLU A 555 8.78 31.04 6.58
CA GLU A 555 8.28 31.05 7.96
C GLU A 555 8.40 29.64 8.57
N ARG A 556 8.95 29.56 9.78
CA ARG A 556 9.29 28.29 10.47
C ARG A 556 8.67 28.16 11.85
N LEU A 557 8.11 29.23 12.40
CA LEU A 557 7.66 29.28 13.79
C LEU A 557 6.15 29.46 13.90
N TYR A 558 5.54 30.22 13.00
CA TYR A 558 4.15 30.64 13.11
C TYR A 558 3.28 30.20 11.95
N LYS A 559 1.95 30.14 12.19
CA LYS A 559 0.96 29.88 11.15
C LYS A 559 1.04 30.94 10.05
N LEU A 560 0.94 30.49 8.80
CA LEU A 560 0.70 31.33 7.64
C LEU A 560 -0.66 32.02 7.81
N PRO A 561 -0.71 33.37 7.79
CA PRO A 561 -1.94 34.11 8.02
C PRO A 561 -2.86 34.06 6.80
N LEU A 562 -4.13 34.42 6.99
CA LEU A 562 -5.13 34.57 5.91
C LEU A 562 -4.60 35.35 4.69
N GLN A 563 -3.88 36.45 4.94
CA GLN A 563 -3.31 37.27 3.88
C GLN A 563 -2.38 36.44 3.00
N TYR A 564 -1.57 35.55 3.55
CA TYR A 564 -0.66 34.70 2.78
C TYR A 564 -1.43 33.87 1.73
N PHE A 565 -2.53 33.23 2.12
CA PHE A 565 -3.33 32.37 1.23
C PHE A 565 -4.06 33.12 0.12
N ARG A 566 -4.23 34.44 0.26
CA ARG A 566 -4.83 35.32 -0.77
C ARG A 566 -3.86 35.66 -1.89
N PHE A 567 -2.55 35.76 -1.59
CA PHE A 567 -1.53 36.19 -2.56
C PHE A 567 -0.60 35.08 -3.03
N ASN A 568 -0.64 33.90 -2.38
CA ASN A 568 0.19 32.76 -2.74
C ASN A 568 -0.69 31.57 -3.14
N SER A 569 -0.37 30.95 -4.26
CA SER A 569 -0.94 29.67 -4.67
C SER A 569 -0.34 28.53 -3.86
N GLU A 570 -1.08 27.44 -3.73
CA GLU A 570 -0.51 26.19 -3.24
C GLU A 570 0.67 25.73 -4.11
N TYR A 571 1.72 25.21 -3.48
CA TYR A 571 2.83 24.55 -4.19
C TYR A 571 2.37 23.20 -4.73
N ALA A 572 1.62 22.46 -3.91
CA ALA A 572 1.00 21.20 -4.27
C ALA A 572 -0.23 20.92 -3.40
N LYS A 573 -1.04 19.93 -3.80
CA LYS A 573 -2.20 19.45 -3.03
C LYS A 573 -2.49 18.01 -3.39
N THR A 574 -3.33 17.35 -2.59
CA THR A 574 -3.99 16.11 -3.01
C THR A 574 -4.84 16.36 -4.25
N SER A 575 -4.83 15.43 -5.21
CA SER A 575 -5.56 15.57 -6.49
C SER A 575 -7.04 15.87 -6.28
N PHE A 576 -7.68 15.17 -5.36
CA PHE A 576 -9.09 15.34 -5.01
C PHE A 576 -9.30 15.21 -3.50
N PHE A 577 -10.34 15.86 -3.00
CA PHE A 577 -10.87 15.56 -1.68
C PHE A 577 -11.80 14.35 -1.80
N ILE A 578 -11.46 13.26 -1.13
CA ILE A 578 -12.17 11.99 -1.27
C ILE A 578 -12.52 11.42 0.09
N ASN A 579 -13.65 10.71 0.16
CA ASN A 579 -14.18 10.10 1.39
C ASN A 579 -13.55 8.73 1.67
N TYR A 580 -12.23 8.63 1.51
CA TYR A 580 -11.47 7.45 1.90
C TYR A 580 -11.00 7.58 3.34
N ARG A 581 -10.72 6.44 3.97
CA ARG A 581 -10.08 6.38 5.28
C ARG A 581 -8.75 7.13 5.28
N GLU A 582 -8.01 7.04 4.19
CA GLU A 582 -6.71 7.65 4.01
C GLU A 582 -6.56 8.19 2.59
N VAL A 583 -5.95 9.37 2.48
CA VAL A 583 -5.55 9.99 1.22
C VAL A 583 -4.06 10.24 1.25
N SER A 584 -3.37 9.92 0.15
CA SER A 584 -1.92 10.14 0.03
C SER A 584 -1.55 10.87 -1.25
N GLY A 585 -0.42 11.56 -1.22
CA GLY A 585 0.15 12.28 -2.34
C GLY A 585 1.66 12.16 -2.35
N ARG A 586 2.22 11.85 -3.52
CA ARG A 586 3.67 11.80 -3.76
C ARG A 586 4.12 13.09 -4.43
N PHE A 587 5.19 13.66 -3.89
CA PHE A 587 5.75 14.93 -4.34
C PHE A 587 7.26 14.83 -4.48
N GLU A 588 7.79 15.42 -5.54
CA GLU A 588 9.23 15.60 -5.74
C GLU A 588 9.57 17.05 -5.37
N LEU A 589 10.03 17.25 -4.13
CA LEU A 589 10.18 18.57 -3.51
C LEU A 589 11.63 19.05 -3.53
N ASP A 590 11.83 20.33 -3.83
CA ASP A 590 13.12 20.99 -3.69
C ASP A 590 13.51 21.11 -2.21
N PRO A 591 14.81 21.10 -1.85
CA PRO A 591 15.25 21.36 -0.48
C PRO A 591 14.70 22.68 0.05
N GLY A 592 14.00 22.65 1.19
CA GLY A 592 13.36 23.83 1.75
C GLY A 592 12.38 23.52 2.87
N CYS A 593 11.56 24.52 3.21
CA CYS A 593 10.50 24.43 4.20
C CYS A 593 9.13 24.55 3.53
N TYR A 594 8.21 23.70 3.98
CA TYR A 594 6.85 23.62 3.47
C TYR A 594 5.85 23.54 4.63
N VAL A 595 4.66 24.08 4.44
CA VAL A 595 3.54 23.95 5.38
C VAL A 595 2.49 23.04 4.78
N ILE A 596 2.18 21.97 5.50
CA ILE A 596 1.10 21.03 5.23
C ILE A 596 -0.14 21.50 5.98
N ILE A 597 -1.27 21.63 5.28
CA ILE A 597 -2.57 22.00 5.86
C ILE A 597 -3.56 20.87 5.59
N PRO A 598 -3.76 19.93 6.53
CA PRO A 598 -4.77 18.91 6.43
C PRO A 598 -6.16 19.50 6.71
N SER A 599 -7.15 19.13 5.88
CA SER A 599 -8.50 19.68 5.99
C SER A 599 -9.55 18.70 5.50
N THR A 600 -10.78 18.88 5.99
CA THR A 600 -11.98 18.36 5.34
C THR A 600 -12.38 19.27 4.18
N PHE A 601 -13.18 18.76 3.23
CA PHE A 601 -13.67 19.57 2.13
C PHE A 601 -14.63 20.65 2.63
N ILE A 602 -15.60 20.21 3.44
CA ILE A 602 -16.61 21.05 4.08
C ILE A 602 -16.07 21.53 5.43
N GLU A 603 -16.34 22.79 5.77
CA GLU A 603 -16.05 23.39 7.07
C GLU A 603 -16.90 22.78 8.20
N ASP A 604 -16.50 22.99 9.46
CA ASP A 604 -17.27 22.56 10.64
C ASP A 604 -17.52 21.04 10.73
N CYS A 605 -16.61 20.24 10.16
CA CYS A 605 -16.58 18.78 10.27
C CYS A 605 -15.56 18.34 11.33
N PRO A 606 -15.94 18.22 12.62
CA PRO A 606 -14.99 17.82 13.65
C PRO A 606 -14.61 16.34 13.50
N SER A 607 -13.34 16.00 13.66
CA SER A 607 -12.81 14.62 13.71
C SER A 607 -11.30 14.63 14.01
N HIS A 608 -10.76 13.51 14.49
CA HIS A 608 -9.33 13.29 14.57
C HIS A 608 -8.75 12.86 13.21
N PHE A 609 -7.47 13.17 13.02
CA PHE A 609 -6.69 12.72 11.88
C PHE A 609 -5.26 12.35 12.29
N LEU A 610 -4.63 11.53 11.48
CA LEU A 610 -3.22 11.15 11.58
C LEU A 610 -2.52 11.59 10.29
N LEU A 611 -1.60 12.54 10.44
CA LEU A 611 -0.73 13.01 9.37
C LEU A 611 0.56 12.19 9.40
N ARG A 612 0.91 11.55 8.28
CA ARG A 612 2.13 10.75 8.13
C ARG A 612 2.92 11.23 6.94
N VAL A 613 4.22 11.33 7.08
CA VAL A 613 5.13 11.71 5.98
C VAL A 613 6.20 10.63 5.88
N PHE A 614 6.45 10.16 4.66
CA PHE A 614 7.55 9.28 4.32
C PHE A 614 8.49 10.00 3.34
N GLY A 615 9.79 9.82 3.51
CA GLY A 615 10.81 10.39 2.63
C GLY A 615 11.97 9.43 2.45
N GLU A 616 12.56 9.44 1.25
CA GLU A 616 13.75 8.62 0.96
C GLU A 616 15.00 9.10 1.73
N LYS A 617 14.99 10.36 2.18
CA LYS A 617 16.02 11.00 3.01
C LYS A 617 15.38 11.50 4.32
N ARG A 618 16.23 11.82 5.29
CA ARG A 618 15.76 12.43 6.55
C ARG A 618 15.15 13.81 6.32
N PHE A 619 14.08 14.08 7.05
CA PHE A 619 13.40 15.36 7.12
C PHE A 619 12.93 15.60 8.56
N SER A 620 12.33 16.74 8.84
CA SER A 620 11.64 17.01 10.11
C SER A 620 10.22 17.48 9.85
N LEU A 621 9.26 16.93 10.60
CA LEU A 621 7.86 17.32 10.63
C LEU A 621 7.53 17.85 12.02
N LYS A 622 6.94 19.06 12.10
CA LYS A 622 6.60 19.71 13.36
C LYS A 622 5.24 20.40 13.27
N GLY A 623 4.51 20.44 14.38
CA GLY A 623 3.28 21.21 14.49
C GLY A 623 2.35 20.66 15.58
N PRO A 624 1.16 21.26 15.75
CA PRO A 624 0.66 22.40 14.96
C PRO A 624 1.45 23.69 15.21
N LEU A 625 1.62 24.52 14.18
CA LEU A 625 2.22 25.85 14.30
C LEU A 625 1.32 26.78 15.11
N LEU A 626 1.93 27.70 15.88
CA LEU A 626 1.20 28.66 16.71
C LEU A 626 0.79 29.90 15.92
N SER A 627 -0.32 30.52 16.32
CA SER A 627 -0.67 31.86 15.82
C SER A 627 0.29 32.89 16.42
N ARG A 628 0.54 33.98 15.67
CA ARG A 628 1.34 35.12 16.16
C ARG A 628 0.61 35.90 17.24
#